data_AF-A0A517PCS1-F1
#
_entry.id   AF-A0A517PCS1-F1
#
_cell.length_a   1.000
_cell.length_b   1.000
_cell.length_c   1.000
_cell.angle_alpha   90.00
_cell.angle_beta   90.00
_cell.angle_gamma   90.00
#
_symmetry.space_group_name_H-M   'P 1'
#
loop_
_entity.id
_entity.type
_entity.pdbx_description
1 polymer ?
#
loop_
_entity_poly.entity_id
_entity_poly.type
_entity_poly.pdbx_seq_one_letter_code
_entity_poly.pdbx_strand_id
1 'polypeptide(L)'
;MLPPLPQSLPIVRLTGLPPRWKWEAVRRHPFFVWGWPRARRFRKTASGPSSASPFDVLLGGPEALEELHAHTGINLLAVSGLPPSPATEFDEVEPGLIVPTAEQPAYQPPVRDLISLLLRELPSQELNALALIAAQAGGMIGTGSEPVDPILDEDGVPIAPGRVVAADTLRRVPSEAFDRPLDIPLFFINPFERKAPVVDAVEKSRARFRDDLPELAKIVRERASSEKKLEAQFAAWDAREGWAAGRYDEALEISNKRAAVRNQAGSESSATDAYKAAFFYIFGTAYTPDMRLKLHAEVRAWLLPAAERDGYLSRNGKKATSDSNRARRPRGGQDAAAKWVTDAGGLGGDSLSEDRASQDRFTPREDPVETAKLAELEKRVRAALSECGSDAATADRLSALLNRAISPDELESVRDHFGLGRTGEDAGSPSDPD
;
A
#
# COMPACT_ATOMS: atom_id res chain seq x y z
N MET A 1 6.08 15.61 -6.77
CA MET A 1 5.40 14.66 -5.85
C MET A 1 4.71 13.62 -6.72
N LEU A 2 4.67 12.34 -6.32
CA LEU A 2 3.99 11.30 -7.09
C LEU A 2 2.59 11.07 -6.50
N PRO A 3 1.58 10.67 -7.29
CA PRO A 3 0.32 10.19 -6.73
C PRO A 3 0.61 9.00 -5.80
N PRO A 4 -0.12 8.85 -4.69
CA PRO A 4 0.01 7.62 -3.90
C PRO A 4 -0.30 6.41 -4.79
N LEU A 5 0.45 5.31 -4.61
CA LEU A 5 0.10 4.07 -5.27
C LEU A 5 -1.33 3.68 -4.87
N PRO A 6 -2.11 3.07 -5.78
CA PRO A 6 -3.38 2.49 -5.38
C PRO A 6 -3.12 1.53 -4.22
N GLN A 7 -3.97 1.57 -3.20
CA GLN A 7 -3.98 0.51 -2.18
C GLN A 7 -4.12 -0.86 -2.89
N SER A 8 -3.69 -1.96 -2.28
CA SER A 8 -3.46 -3.29 -2.92
C SER A 8 -4.74 -4.09 -2.98
N LEU A 9 -5.73 -3.61 -2.24
CA LEU A 9 -7.03 -4.20 -2.08
C LEU A 9 -7.91 -4.19 -3.35
N PRO A 10 -7.70 -3.37 -4.41
CA PRO A 10 -8.43 -3.51 -5.67
C PRO A 10 -8.33 -4.92 -6.21
N ILE A 11 -7.14 -5.55 -6.27
CA ILE A 11 -6.99 -6.91 -6.83
C ILE A 11 -7.91 -7.90 -6.11
N VAL A 12 -7.89 -7.92 -4.77
CA VAL A 12 -8.73 -8.81 -3.96
C VAL A 12 -10.22 -8.52 -4.18
N ARG A 13 -10.60 -7.25 -4.31
CA ARG A 13 -12.01 -6.88 -4.54
C ARG A 13 -12.47 -7.11 -5.98
N LEU A 14 -11.55 -7.04 -6.94
CA LEU A 14 -11.78 -7.34 -8.36
C LEU A 14 -11.92 -8.85 -8.58
N THR A 15 -11.31 -9.71 -7.76
CA THR A 15 -11.43 -11.19 -7.92
C THR A 15 -12.88 -11.70 -7.95
N GLY A 16 -13.82 -10.94 -7.38
CA GLY A 16 -15.25 -11.26 -7.40
C GLY A 16 -16.01 -10.85 -8.66
N LEU A 17 -15.40 -10.08 -9.57
CA LEU A 17 -16.06 -9.57 -10.77
C LEU A 17 -15.78 -10.46 -12.00
N PRO A 18 -16.74 -10.56 -12.95
CA PRO A 18 -16.45 -11.11 -14.28
C PRO A 18 -15.33 -10.31 -14.98
N PRO A 19 -14.51 -10.94 -15.86
CA PRO A 19 -13.37 -10.28 -16.51
C PRO A 19 -13.68 -8.92 -17.14
N ARG A 20 -14.83 -8.82 -17.85
CA ARG A 20 -15.32 -7.54 -18.40
C ARG A 20 -15.39 -6.45 -17.35
N TRP A 21 -16.04 -6.72 -16.23
CA TRP A 21 -16.25 -5.72 -15.19
C TRP A 21 -14.98 -5.43 -14.37
N LYS A 22 -14.02 -6.36 -14.34
CA LYS A 22 -12.67 -6.07 -13.83
C LYS A 22 -12.00 -5.01 -14.69
N TRP A 23 -12.03 -5.19 -16.01
CA TRP A 23 -11.50 -4.19 -16.94
C TRP A 23 -12.20 -2.85 -16.80
N GLU A 24 -13.53 -2.85 -16.71
CA GLU A 24 -14.31 -1.62 -16.53
C GLU A 24 -13.90 -0.85 -15.26
N ALA A 25 -13.64 -1.56 -14.15
CA ALA A 25 -13.15 -0.96 -12.92
C ALA A 25 -11.73 -0.41 -13.07
N VAL A 26 -10.82 -1.21 -13.65
CA VAL A 26 -9.41 -0.84 -13.84
C VAL A 26 -9.26 0.35 -14.77
N ARG A 27 -9.90 0.34 -15.94
CA ARG A 27 -9.77 1.43 -16.94
C ARG A 27 -10.31 2.75 -16.43
N ARG A 28 -11.30 2.71 -15.52
CA ARG A 28 -11.83 3.89 -14.82
C ARG A 28 -10.96 4.32 -13.64
N HIS A 29 -10.07 3.49 -13.12
CA HIS A 29 -9.28 3.89 -11.97
C HIS A 29 -8.44 5.15 -12.30
N PRO A 30 -8.59 6.27 -11.59
CA PRO A 30 -7.89 7.51 -11.94
C PRO A 30 -6.35 7.35 -12.02
N PHE A 31 -5.77 6.51 -11.16
CA PHE A 31 -4.35 6.14 -11.26
C PHE A 31 -3.99 5.43 -12.57
N PHE A 32 -4.84 4.53 -13.08
CA PHE A 32 -4.62 3.87 -14.36
C PHE A 32 -4.57 4.90 -15.48
N VAL A 33 -5.53 5.83 -15.52
CA VAL A 33 -5.60 6.90 -16.53
C VAL A 33 -4.35 7.78 -16.52
N TRP A 34 -3.90 8.18 -15.32
CA TRP A 34 -2.69 8.98 -15.16
C TRP A 34 -1.40 8.21 -15.49
N GLY A 35 -1.32 6.97 -15.03
CA GLY A 35 -0.14 6.12 -15.11
C GLY A 35 0.04 5.46 -16.47
N TRP A 36 -1.04 5.24 -17.22
CA TRP A 36 -1.05 4.53 -18.49
C TRP A 36 0.00 5.01 -19.50
N PRO A 37 0.07 6.32 -19.86
CA PRO A 37 1.05 6.78 -20.84
C PRO A 37 2.49 6.59 -20.34
N ARG A 38 2.73 6.71 -19.03
CA ARG A 38 4.04 6.55 -18.39
C ARG A 38 4.47 5.09 -18.35
N ALA A 39 3.59 4.20 -17.89
CA ALA A 39 3.86 2.75 -17.85
C ALA A 39 4.11 2.18 -19.25
N ARG A 40 3.45 2.71 -20.30
CA ARG A 40 3.74 2.35 -21.68
C ARG A 40 5.14 2.78 -22.12
N ARG A 41 5.58 3.99 -21.78
CA ARG A 41 6.95 4.45 -22.07
C ARG A 41 7.96 3.57 -21.37
N PHE A 42 7.77 3.36 -20.07
CA PHE A 42 8.61 2.48 -19.26
C PHE A 42 8.81 1.11 -19.92
N ARG A 43 7.70 0.43 -20.29
CA ARG A 43 7.77 -0.89 -20.91
C ARG A 43 8.41 -0.88 -22.29
N LYS A 44 8.16 0.14 -23.11
CA LYS A 44 8.82 0.27 -24.42
C LYS A 44 10.33 0.41 -24.28
N THR A 45 10.80 1.17 -23.28
CA THR A 45 12.22 1.32 -22.97
C THR A 45 12.80 0.02 -22.41
N ALA A 46 12.10 -0.62 -21.46
CA ALA A 46 12.56 -1.84 -20.80
C ALA A 46 12.58 -3.08 -21.72
N SER A 47 11.69 -3.15 -22.72
CA SER A 47 11.67 -4.20 -23.73
C SER A 47 12.66 -3.99 -24.88
N GLY A 48 13.45 -2.91 -24.86
CA GLY A 48 14.48 -2.65 -25.86
C GLY A 48 15.67 -3.63 -25.77
N PRO A 49 16.49 -3.75 -26.84
CA PRO A 49 17.66 -4.63 -26.87
C PRO A 49 18.74 -4.26 -25.83
N SER A 50 18.68 -3.04 -25.31
CA SER A 50 19.41 -2.61 -24.13
C SER A 50 18.44 -2.62 -22.96
N SER A 51 18.13 -3.80 -22.41
CA SER A 51 17.32 -3.91 -21.20
C SER A 51 18.09 -3.23 -20.06
N ALA A 52 17.78 -1.95 -19.81
CA ALA A 52 18.35 -1.22 -18.70
C ALA A 52 18.08 -2.02 -17.43
N SER A 53 19.13 -2.20 -16.62
CA SER A 53 19.00 -2.79 -15.30
C SER A 53 17.92 -2.03 -14.52
N PRO A 54 17.15 -2.67 -13.62
CA PRO A 54 16.28 -1.93 -12.69
C PRO A 54 17.01 -0.80 -11.94
N PHE A 55 18.32 -0.91 -11.78
CA PHE A 55 19.18 0.12 -11.21
C PHE A 55 19.39 1.33 -12.15
N ASP A 56 19.42 1.13 -13.47
CA ASP A 56 19.53 2.25 -14.44
C ASP A 56 18.31 3.16 -14.38
N VAL A 57 17.15 2.61 -14.01
CA VAL A 57 15.92 3.37 -13.76
C VAL A 57 16.06 4.28 -12.53
N LEU A 58 16.76 3.82 -11.48
CA LEU A 58 17.05 4.65 -10.30
C LEU A 58 18.03 5.79 -10.63
N LEU A 59 18.93 5.55 -11.58
CA LEU A 59 19.90 6.55 -12.07
C LEU A 59 19.31 7.48 -13.14
N GLY A 60 18.21 7.11 -13.79
CA GLY A 60 17.55 7.84 -14.86
C GLY A 60 16.83 9.14 -14.45
N GLY A 61 16.98 9.56 -13.19
CA GLY A 61 16.41 10.79 -12.66
C GLY A 61 14.90 10.72 -12.36
N PRO A 62 14.26 11.88 -12.09
CA PRO A 62 12.88 11.92 -11.61
C PRO A 62 11.85 11.32 -12.57
N GLU A 63 12.04 11.48 -13.89
CA GLU A 63 11.10 10.97 -14.90
C GLU A 63 11.08 9.43 -14.93
N ALA A 64 12.25 8.79 -14.84
CA ALA A 64 12.36 7.34 -14.78
C ALA A 64 11.68 6.77 -13.52
N LEU A 65 11.80 7.47 -12.38
CA LEU A 65 11.07 7.12 -11.17
C LEU A 65 9.55 7.28 -11.34
N GLU A 66 9.07 8.34 -12.01
CA GLU A 66 7.63 8.47 -12.28
C GLU A 66 7.10 7.34 -13.17
N GLU A 67 7.89 6.96 -14.17
CA GLU A 67 7.57 5.88 -15.10
C GLU A 67 7.52 4.51 -14.42
N LEU A 68 8.50 4.23 -13.56
CA LEU A 68 8.51 3.03 -12.72
C LEU A 68 7.33 3.02 -11.75
N HIS A 69 7.04 4.16 -11.11
CA HIS A 69 5.91 4.29 -10.19
C HIS A 69 4.57 4.02 -10.87
N ALA A 70 4.38 4.60 -12.06
CA ALA A 70 3.19 4.36 -12.87
C ALA A 70 3.07 2.90 -13.31
N HIS A 71 4.19 2.28 -13.73
CA HIS A 71 4.24 0.87 -14.09
C HIS A 71 3.86 -0.02 -12.91
N THR A 72 4.46 0.20 -11.75
CA THR A 72 4.18 -0.54 -10.52
C THR A 72 2.71 -0.41 -10.12
N GLY A 73 2.15 0.80 -10.11
CA GLY A 73 0.75 0.99 -9.74
C GLY A 73 -0.23 0.39 -10.75
N ILE A 74 0.11 0.31 -12.05
CA ILE A 74 -0.71 -0.40 -13.05
C ILE A 74 -0.65 -1.91 -12.85
N ASN A 75 0.52 -2.48 -12.54
CA ASN A 75 0.62 -3.89 -12.20
C ASN A 75 -0.20 -4.22 -10.94
N LEU A 76 -0.25 -3.29 -9.96
CA LEU A 76 -1.12 -3.39 -8.77
C LEU A 76 -2.62 -3.31 -9.08
N LEU A 77 -3.01 -2.90 -10.29
CA LEU A 77 -4.39 -2.97 -10.78
C LEU A 77 -4.63 -4.25 -11.61
N ALA A 78 -3.77 -5.25 -11.47
CA ALA A 78 -3.83 -6.53 -12.17
C ALA A 78 -3.79 -6.41 -13.70
N VAL A 79 -3.00 -5.47 -14.23
CA VAL A 79 -2.69 -5.38 -15.66
C VAL A 79 -1.25 -5.82 -15.90
N SER A 80 -1.09 -6.95 -16.58
CA SER A 80 0.20 -7.45 -17.05
C SER A 80 0.47 -6.96 -18.48
N GLY A 81 1.67 -7.16 -19.00
CA GLY A 81 1.99 -6.75 -20.38
C GLY A 81 1.89 -5.24 -20.68
N LEU A 82 1.91 -4.89 -21.96
CA LEU A 82 1.76 -3.49 -22.38
C LEU A 82 0.33 -3.02 -22.09
N PRO A 83 0.09 -2.06 -21.18
CA PRO A 83 -1.27 -1.75 -20.76
C PRO A 83 -2.08 -1.14 -21.92
N PRO A 84 -3.34 -1.58 -22.14
CA PRO A 84 -4.17 -1.10 -23.23
C PRO A 84 -4.66 0.31 -22.92
N SER A 85 -5.14 1.02 -23.94
CA SER A 85 -5.70 2.36 -23.73
C SER A 85 -6.87 2.29 -22.74
N PRO A 86 -7.05 3.27 -21.84
CA PRO A 86 -8.26 3.34 -21.03
C PRO A 86 -9.54 3.45 -21.88
N ALA A 87 -9.42 3.86 -23.15
CA ALA A 87 -10.50 3.91 -24.13
C ALA A 87 -10.77 2.54 -24.81
N THR A 88 -9.88 1.56 -24.67
CA THR A 88 -10.05 0.21 -25.21
C THR A 88 -11.21 -0.45 -24.49
N GLU A 89 -12.21 -0.90 -25.24
CA GLU A 89 -13.33 -1.67 -24.69
C GLU A 89 -12.90 -3.11 -24.40
N PHE A 90 -13.62 -3.81 -23.51
CA PHE A 90 -13.19 -5.13 -23.05
C PHE A 90 -12.95 -6.14 -24.19
N ASP A 91 -13.82 -6.14 -25.20
CA ASP A 91 -13.75 -7.09 -26.32
C ASP A 91 -12.52 -6.87 -27.22
N GLU A 92 -11.83 -5.73 -27.06
CA GLU A 92 -10.59 -5.38 -27.75
C GLU A 92 -9.33 -5.65 -26.91
N VAL A 93 -9.49 -6.03 -25.63
CA VAL A 93 -8.36 -6.33 -24.74
C VAL A 93 -7.81 -7.70 -25.08
N GLU A 94 -6.49 -7.78 -25.30
CA GLU A 94 -5.82 -9.06 -25.55
C GLU A 94 -6.04 -10.03 -24.37
N PRO A 95 -6.40 -11.30 -24.64
CA PRO A 95 -6.52 -12.31 -23.59
C PRO A 95 -5.24 -12.45 -22.76
N GLY A 96 -5.38 -12.55 -21.43
CA GLY A 96 -4.24 -12.71 -20.49
C GLY A 96 -3.56 -11.41 -20.07
N LEU A 97 -3.97 -10.26 -20.62
CA LEU A 97 -3.43 -8.96 -20.25
C LEU A 97 -3.95 -8.50 -18.89
N ILE A 98 -5.17 -8.88 -18.52
CA ILE A 98 -5.63 -8.86 -17.12
C ILE A 98 -5.04 -10.09 -16.44
N VAL A 99 -4.31 -9.90 -15.35
CA VAL A 99 -3.51 -10.98 -14.73
C VAL A 99 -4.43 -12.17 -14.42
N PRO A 100 -4.11 -13.40 -14.89
CA PRO A 100 -4.92 -14.61 -14.67
C PRO A 100 -5.24 -14.88 -13.21
N THR A 101 -4.43 -14.35 -12.29
CA THR A 101 -4.60 -14.45 -10.84
C THR A 101 -5.86 -13.77 -10.33
N ALA A 102 -6.34 -12.74 -11.03
CA ALA A 102 -7.66 -12.16 -10.77
C ALA A 102 -8.81 -13.05 -11.26
N GLU A 103 -8.55 -13.96 -12.21
CA GLU A 103 -9.54 -14.86 -12.82
C GLU A 103 -9.76 -16.15 -12.03
N GLN A 104 -8.82 -16.52 -11.14
CA GLN A 104 -8.93 -17.73 -10.35
C GLN A 104 -9.75 -17.50 -9.06
N PRO A 105 -10.77 -18.32 -8.78
CA PRO A 105 -11.57 -18.22 -7.55
C PRO A 105 -10.78 -18.58 -6.28
N ALA A 106 -9.65 -19.29 -6.45
CA ALA A 106 -8.66 -19.55 -5.42
C ALA A 106 -7.31 -19.10 -5.97
N TYR A 107 -6.78 -18.01 -5.41
CA TYR A 107 -5.50 -17.45 -5.81
C TYR A 107 -4.45 -17.73 -4.74
N GLN A 108 -3.40 -18.46 -5.11
CA GLN A 108 -2.19 -18.53 -4.32
C GLN A 108 -1.20 -17.50 -4.90
N PRO A 109 -0.90 -16.41 -4.17
CA PRO A 109 0.05 -15.41 -4.67
C PRO A 109 1.42 -16.05 -4.88
N PRO A 110 2.07 -15.82 -6.04
CA PRO A 110 3.46 -16.21 -6.21
C PRO A 110 4.32 -15.43 -5.21
N VAL A 111 5.49 -15.98 -4.88
CA VAL A 111 6.42 -15.37 -3.91
C VAL A 111 6.71 -13.90 -4.23
N ARG A 112 6.85 -13.55 -5.52
CA ARG A 112 7.06 -12.16 -5.96
C ARG A 112 5.96 -11.20 -5.53
N ASP A 113 4.71 -11.65 -5.47
CA ASP A 113 3.57 -10.82 -5.11
C ASP A 113 3.52 -10.61 -3.61
N LEU A 114 3.86 -11.65 -2.83
CA LEU A 114 4.02 -11.55 -1.39
C LEU A 114 5.15 -10.58 -1.03
N ILE A 115 6.31 -10.67 -1.70
CA ILE A 115 7.41 -9.72 -1.51
C ILE A 115 6.97 -8.31 -1.87
N SER A 116 6.29 -8.13 -3.00
CA SER A 116 5.80 -6.81 -3.43
C SER A 116 4.80 -6.21 -2.43
N LEU A 117 3.96 -7.05 -1.81
CA LEU A 117 3.05 -6.64 -0.76
C LEU A 117 3.83 -6.20 0.49
N LEU A 118 4.82 -6.98 0.94
CA LEU A 118 5.67 -6.64 2.09
C LEU A 118 6.41 -5.32 1.85
N LEU A 119 7.01 -5.13 0.67
CA LEU A 119 7.72 -3.91 0.27
C LEU A 119 6.84 -2.64 0.36
N ARG A 120 5.51 -2.81 0.35
CA ARG A 120 4.57 -1.71 0.32
C ARG A 120 3.86 -1.47 1.65
N GLU A 121 3.53 -2.55 2.37
CA GLU A 121 2.78 -2.46 3.62
C GLU A 121 3.68 -2.19 4.82
N LEU A 122 4.94 -2.60 4.76
CA LEU A 122 5.86 -2.40 5.87
C LEU A 122 6.37 -0.95 5.90
N PRO A 123 6.47 -0.32 7.08
CA PRO A 123 7.16 0.94 7.23
C PRO A 123 8.65 0.81 6.87
N SER A 124 9.30 1.93 6.57
CA SER A 124 10.70 1.93 6.13
C SER A 124 11.66 1.29 7.14
N GLN A 125 11.38 1.40 8.43
CA GLN A 125 12.20 0.79 9.48
C GLN A 125 12.17 -0.74 9.40
N GLU A 126 10.98 -1.34 9.30
CA GLU A 126 10.80 -2.77 9.13
C GLU A 126 11.34 -3.27 7.78
N LEU A 127 11.20 -2.49 6.71
CA LEU A 127 11.79 -2.82 5.43
C LEU A 127 13.31 -2.89 5.49
N ASN A 128 13.94 -1.96 6.19
CA ASN A 128 15.39 -1.99 6.40
C ASN A 128 15.82 -3.21 7.22
N ALA A 129 15.08 -3.51 8.30
CA ALA A 129 15.33 -4.72 9.10
C ALA A 129 15.18 -6.00 8.25
N LEU A 130 14.11 -6.10 7.46
CA LEU A 130 13.87 -7.22 6.56
C LEU A 130 14.97 -7.33 5.48
N ALA A 131 15.44 -6.21 4.95
CA ALA A 131 16.53 -6.18 3.97
C ALA A 131 17.85 -6.70 4.56
N LEU A 132 18.19 -6.30 5.79
CA LEU A 132 19.38 -6.80 6.49
C LEU A 132 19.28 -8.30 6.78
N ILE A 133 18.12 -8.75 7.28
CA ILE A 133 17.83 -10.17 7.53
C ILE A 133 17.92 -10.97 6.21
N ALA A 134 17.38 -10.44 5.12
CA ALA A 134 17.45 -11.08 3.80
C ALA A 134 18.89 -11.11 3.25
N ALA A 135 19.67 -10.05 3.46
CA ALA A 135 21.08 -10.00 3.08
C ALA A 135 21.92 -11.01 3.88
N GLN A 136 21.64 -11.18 5.18
CA GLN A 136 22.22 -12.24 6.00
C GLN A 136 21.79 -13.63 5.53
N ALA A 137 20.52 -13.82 5.19
CA ALA A 137 20.01 -15.08 4.63
C ALA A 137 20.69 -15.45 3.30
N GLY A 138 21.07 -14.44 2.52
CA GLY A 138 21.81 -14.57 1.26
C GLY A 138 23.32 -14.68 1.43
N GLY A 139 23.85 -14.58 2.66
CA GLY A 139 25.29 -14.63 2.93
C GLY A 139 26.06 -13.36 2.54
N MET A 140 25.36 -12.27 2.21
CA MET A 140 25.99 -10.97 1.91
C MET A 140 26.53 -10.29 3.18
N ILE A 141 25.89 -10.57 4.33
CA ILE A 141 26.33 -10.11 5.64
C ILE A 141 26.82 -11.34 6.40
N GLY A 142 28.13 -11.53 6.45
CA GLY A 142 28.76 -12.63 7.18
C GLY A 142 28.63 -12.44 8.69
N THR A 143 28.46 -13.53 9.42
CA THR A 143 28.38 -13.57 10.90
C THR A 143 29.76 -13.63 11.58
N GLY A 144 30.84 -13.33 10.85
CA GLY A 144 32.20 -13.67 11.24
C GLY A 144 32.82 -14.61 10.21
N SER A 145 34.09 -14.37 9.90
CA SER A 145 34.84 -14.79 8.71
C SER A 145 35.16 -16.28 8.54
N GLU A 146 34.53 -17.18 9.31
CA GLU A 146 34.76 -18.61 9.14
C GLU A 146 33.67 -19.25 8.27
N PRO A 147 34.05 -20.04 7.24
CA PRO A 147 33.09 -20.80 6.46
C PRO A 147 32.41 -21.81 7.39
N VAL A 148 31.18 -21.50 7.79
CA VAL A 148 30.34 -22.46 8.52
C VAL A 148 30.00 -23.58 7.56
N ASP A 149 30.37 -24.81 7.91
CA ASP A 149 30.01 -25.99 7.13
C ASP A 149 28.50 -25.98 6.85
N PRO A 150 28.07 -26.23 5.60
CA PRO A 150 26.67 -26.20 5.27
C PRO A 150 25.92 -27.29 6.05
N ILE A 151 24.81 -26.90 6.68
CA ILE A 151 23.90 -27.85 7.32
C ILE A 151 23.20 -28.58 6.18
N LEU A 152 23.33 -29.89 6.09
CA LEU A 152 22.60 -30.68 5.10
C LEU A 152 21.18 -30.98 5.61
N ASP A 153 20.17 -30.86 4.75
CA ASP A 153 18.83 -31.37 5.05
C ASP A 153 18.74 -32.90 4.94
N GLU A 154 17.55 -33.46 5.17
CA GLU A 154 17.31 -34.91 5.10
C GLU A 154 17.64 -35.52 3.73
N ASP A 155 17.61 -34.71 2.66
CA ASP A 155 17.93 -35.10 1.29
C ASP A 155 19.41 -34.81 0.93
N GLY A 156 20.21 -34.33 1.87
CA GLY A 156 21.62 -33.99 1.65
C GLY A 156 21.82 -32.64 0.95
N VAL A 157 20.79 -31.79 0.89
CA VAL A 157 20.87 -30.46 0.26
C VAL A 157 21.41 -29.46 1.29
N PRO A 158 22.45 -28.68 0.94
CA PRO A 158 23.00 -27.67 1.84
C PRO A 158 22.00 -26.54 2.09
N ILE A 159 21.55 -26.44 3.34
CA ILE A 159 20.86 -25.28 3.90
C ILE A 159 21.92 -24.25 4.27
N ALA A 160 21.90 -23.10 3.61
CA ALA A 160 22.73 -21.97 4.00
C ALA A 160 22.44 -21.59 5.47
N PRO A 161 23.41 -21.68 6.39
CA PRO A 161 23.21 -21.38 7.82
C PRO A 161 22.58 -20.00 8.05
N GLY A 162 22.93 -19.03 7.19
CA GLY A 162 22.35 -17.69 7.19
C GLY A 162 20.82 -17.68 7.08
N ARG A 163 20.19 -18.62 6.38
CA ARG A 163 18.72 -18.71 6.26
C ARG A 163 18.05 -19.08 7.58
N VAL A 164 18.64 -20.02 8.32
CA VAL A 164 18.12 -20.46 9.63
C VAL A 164 18.25 -19.32 10.63
N VAL A 165 19.42 -18.68 10.68
CA VAL A 165 19.67 -17.53 11.56
C VAL A 165 18.75 -16.37 11.21
N ALA A 166 18.57 -16.05 9.92
CA ALA A 166 17.67 -15.00 9.47
C ALA A 166 16.20 -15.27 9.87
N ALA A 167 15.74 -16.53 9.74
CA ALA A 167 14.38 -16.90 10.13
C ALA A 167 14.16 -16.77 11.65
N ASP A 168 15.12 -17.19 12.47
CA ASP A 168 15.06 -17.01 13.93
C ASP A 168 15.14 -15.52 14.31
N THR A 169 16.02 -14.77 13.66
CA THR A 169 16.16 -13.31 13.87
C THR A 169 14.84 -12.60 13.59
N LEU A 170 14.19 -12.88 12.45
CA LEU A 170 12.92 -12.27 12.08
C LEU A 170 11.82 -12.53 13.14
N ARG A 171 11.78 -13.73 13.71
CA ARG A 171 10.80 -14.09 14.76
C ARG A 171 11.02 -13.34 16.08
N ARG A 172 12.22 -12.82 16.31
CA ARG A 172 12.58 -12.10 17.53
C ARG A 172 12.43 -10.58 17.40
N VAL A 173 12.29 -10.05 16.19
CA VAL A 173 12.10 -8.60 15.98
C VAL A 173 10.71 -8.22 16.48
N PRO A 174 10.58 -7.45 17.58
CA PRO A 174 9.28 -7.00 18.05
C PRO A 174 8.80 -5.87 17.12
N SER A 175 7.84 -6.15 16.24
CA SER A 175 7.20 -5.13 15.41
C SER A 175 5.75 -5.47 15.18
N GLU A 176 4.87 -4.53 15.55
CA GLU A 176 3.44 -4.62 15.27
C GLU A 176 3.16 -4.78 13.77
N ALA A 177 4.01 -4.21 12.90
CA ALA A 177 3.85 -4.34 11.46
C ALA A 177 4.17 -5.74 10.93
N PHE A 178 5.13 -6.46 11.55
CA PHE A 178 5.40 -7.87 11.23
C PHE A 178 4.36 -8.82 11.82
N ASP A 179 3.77 -8.47 12.96
CA ASP A 179 2.72 -9.27 13.62
C ASP A 179 1.32 -9.01 13.06
N ARG A 180 1.14 -7.92 12.31
CA ARG A 180 -0.16 -7.55 11.72
C ARG A 180 -0.59 -8.62 10.70
N PRO A 181 -1.80 -9.19 10.82
CA PRO A 181 -2.33 -10.07 9.79
C PRO A 181 -2.53 -9.28 8.49
N LEU A 182 -2.20 -9.89 7.36
CA LEU A 182 -2.49 -9.31 6.06
C LEU A 182 -4.00 -9.14 5.90
N ASP A 183 -4.42 -8.03 5.30
CA ASP A 183 -5.83 -7.74 4.99
C ASP A 183 -6.42 -8.70 3.91
N ILE A 184 -5.60 -9.63 3.42
CA ILE A 184 -5.93 -10.68 2.46
C ILE A 184 -5.88 -12.02 3.19
N PRO A 185 -6.95 -12.84 3.16
CA PRO A 185 -6.95 -14.13 3.81
C PRO A 185 -5.98 -15.06 3.07
N LEU A 186 -4.83 -15.33 3.69
CA LEU A 186 -3.92 -16.39 3.27
C LEU A 186 -4.24 -17.65 4.06
N PHE A 187 -4.57 -18.72 3.36
CA PHE A 187 -4.83 -20.02 3.97
C PHE A 187 -3.58 -20.90 3.84
N PHE A 188 -3.03 -21.31 4.97
CA PHE A 188 -2.03 -22.36 5.02
C PHE A 188 -2.75 -23.68 5.24
N ILE A 189 -2.70 -24.56 4.24
CA ILE A 189 -3.28 -25.90 4.35
C ILE A 189 -2.17 -26.86 4.71
N ASN A 190 -2.26 -27.49 5.88
CA ASN A 190 -1.39 -28.61 6.22
C ASN A 190 -1.76 -29.81 5.32
N PRO A 191 -0.88 -30.27 4.42
CA PRO A 191 -1.21 -31.35 3.50
C PRO A 191 -1.43 -32.69 4.21
N PHE A 192 -0.98 -32.84 5.45
CA PHE A 192 -1.16 -34.04 6.26
C PHE A 192 -2.46 -34.04 7.07
N GLU A 193 -3.19 -32.92 7.10
CA GLU A 193 -4.44 -32.80 7.83
C GLU A 193 -5.59 -33.46 7.06
N ARG A 194 -6.57 -34.00 7.80
CA ARG A 194 -7.75 -34.59 7.14
C ARG A 194 -8.60 -33.50 6.48
N LYS A 195 -9.26 -33.84 5.37
CA LYS A 195 -10.09 -32.90 4.59
C LYS A 195 -11.16 -32.18 5.42
N ALA A 196 -11.85 -32.88 6.32
CA ALA A 196 -12.97 -32.32 7.08
C ALA A 196 -12.53 -31.15 8.00
N PRO A 197 -11.48 -31.30 8.85
CA PRO A 197 -10.90 -30.18 9.59
C PRO A 197 -10.46 -28.99 8.72
N VAL A 198 -9.83 -29.25 7.56
CA VAL A 198 -9.42 -28.19 6.64
C VAL A 198 -10.64 -27.41 6.11
N VAL A 199 -11.67 -28.11 5.66
CA VAL A 199 -12.91 -27.48 5.16
C VAL A 199 -13.60 -26.69 6.27
N ASP A 200 -13.70 -27.22 7.48
CA ASP A 200 -14.28 -26.53 8.64
C ASP A 200 -13.49 -25.27 9.00
N ALA A 201 -12.15 -25.33 9.01
CA ALA A 201 -11.28 -24.18 9.28
C ALA A 201 -11.39 -23.09 8.19
N VAL A 202 -11.46 -23.50 6.92
CA VAL A 202 -11.68 -22.59 5.79
C VAL A 202 -13.06 -21.93 5.87
N GLU A 203 -14.13 -22.69 6.14
CA GLU A 203 -15.48 -22.14 6.27
C GLU A 203 -15.63 -21.25 7.51
N LYS A 204 -15.03 -21.59 8.65
CA LYS A 204 -14.97 -20.73 9.84
C LYS A 204 -14.24 -19.42 9.56
N SER A 205 -13.10 -19.49 8.90
CA SER A 205 -12.33 -18.30 8.52
C SER A 205 -13.09 -17.45 7.49
N ARG A 206 -13.79 -18.09 6.54
CA ARG A 206 -14.68 -17.42 5.58
C ARG A 206 -15.87 -16.77 6.27
N ALA A 207 -16.44 -17.40 7.29
CA ALA A 207 -17.52 -16.83 8.10
C ALA A 207 -17.01 -15.63 8.91
N ARG A 208 -15.88 -15.76 9.60
CA ARG A 208 -15.24 -14.65 10.30
C ARG A 208 -14.92 -13.48 9.37
N PHE A 209 -14.33 -13.74 8.21
CA PHE A 209 -14.03 -12.70 7.22
C PHE A 209 -15.30 -12.04 6.65
N ARG A 210 -16.40 -12.78 6.57
CA ARG A 210 -17.72 -12.26 6.19
C ARG A 210 -18.28 -11.35 7.30
N ASP A 211 -18.10 -11.72 8.55
CA ASP A 211 -18.61 -10.96 9.69
C ASP A 211 -17.76 -9.71 9.97
N ASP A 212 -16.44 -9.82 9.82
CA ASP A 212 -15.46 -8.74 10.02
C ASP A 212 -15.44 -7.72 8.85
N LEU A 213 -15.91 -8.13 7.66
CA LEU A 213 -16.01 -7.25 6.47
C LEU A 213 -17.44 -7.26 5.90
N PRO A 214 -18.42 -6.61 6.57
CA PRO A 214 -19.83 -6.64 6.19
C PRO A 214 -20.09 -6.17 4.75
N GLU A 215 -19.28 -5.24 4.21
CA GLU A 215 -19.36 -4.82 2.81
C GLU A 215 -18.91 -5.93 1.84
N LEU A 216 -17.87 -6.69 2.19
CA LEU A 216 -17.40 -7.82 1.38
C LEU A 216 -18.42 -8.96 1.43
N ALA A 217 -19.02 -9.21 2.59
CA ALA A 217 -20.11 -10.15 2.75
C ALA A 217 -21.34 -9.79 1.91
N LYS A 218 -21.73 -8.51 1.91
CA LYS A 218 -22.80 -7.98 1.07
C LYS A 218 -22.47 -8.21 -0.41
N ILE A 219 -21.25 -7.92 -0.83
CA ILE A 219 -20.80 -8.14 -2.21
C ILE A 219 -20.74 -9.61 -2.58
N VAL A 220 -20.30 -10.50 -1.70
CA VAL A 220 -20.30 -11.95 -1.93
C VAL A 220 -21.71 -12.49 -2.09
N ARG A 221 -22.68 -11.98 -1.32
CA ARG A 221 -24.12 -12.29 -1.52
C ARG A 221 -24.64 -11.68 -2.82
N GLU A 222 -24.18 -10.49 -3.15
CA GLU A 222 -24.48 -9.79 -4.40
C GLU A 222 -23.64 -10.28 -5.60
N ARG A 223 -22.75 -11.30 -5.47
CA ARG A 223 -21.97 -11.86 -6.59
C ARG A 223 -22.86 -12.47 -7.67
N ALA A 224 -24.13 -12.74 -7.35
CA ALA A 224 -25.19 -13.01 -8.30
C ALA A 224 -25.83 -11.73 -8.87
N SER A 225 -25.12 -10.60 -8.87
CA SER A 225 -25.57 -9.37 -9.51
C SER A 225 -25.62 -9.65 -11.00
N SER A 226 -26.82 -9.55 -11.58
CA SER A 226 -26.97 -9.61 -13.02
C SER A 226 -26.04 -8.60 -13.68
N GLU A 227 -25.49 -8.92 -14.85
CA GLU A 227 -24.63 -7.99 -15.61
C GLU A 227 -25.26 -6.60 -15.73
N LYS A 228 -26.59 -6.56 -15.86
CA LYS A 228 -27.39 -5.33 -15.86
C LYS A 228 -27.20 -4.46 -14.62
N LYS A 229 -27.03 -5.06 -13.43
CA LYS A 229 -26.75 -4.32 -12.19
C LYS A 229 -25.36 -3.71 -12.20
N LEU A 230 -24.34 -4.46 -12.64
CA LEU A 230 -22.98 -3.94 -12.79
C LEU A 230 -22.94 -2.81 -13.83
N GLU A 231 -23.64 -2.97 -14.94
CA GLU A 231 -23.80 -1.94 -15.97
C GLU A 231 -24.43 -0.66 -15.39
N ALA A 232 -25.51 -0.77 -14.62
CA ALA A 232 -26.12 0.37 -13.98
C ALA A 232 -25.19 1.06 -12.96
N GLN A 233 -24.35 0.30 -12.25
CA GLN A 233 -23.35 0.82 -11.31
C GLN A 233 -22.27 1.61 -12.03
N PHE A 234 -21.64 1.05 -13.05
CA PHE A 234 -20.61 1.76 -13.83
C PHE A 234 -21.19 2.92 -14.64
N ALA A 235 -22.42 2.81 -15.15
CA ALA A 235 -23.09 3.94 -15.79
C ALA A 235 -23.35 5.11 -14.81
N ALA A 236 -23.66 4.81 -13.54
CA ALA A 236 -23.81 5.82 -12.50
C ALA A 236 -22.47 6.50 -12.19
N TRP A 237 -21.37 5.74 -12.16
CA TRP A 237 -20.01 6.29 -12.09
C TRP A 237 -19.72 7.22 -13.27
N ASP A 238 -19.96 6.76 -14.49
CA ASP A 238 -19.62 7.49 -15.70
C ASP A 238 -20.36 8.83 -15.80
N ALA A 239 -21.64 8.83 -15.46
CA ALA A 239 -22.43 10.04 -15.38
C ALA A 239 -21.94 10.98 -14.25
N ARG A 240 -21.62 10.43 -13.08
CA ARG A 240 -21.29 11.24 -11.90
C ARG A 240 -19.92 11.89 -11.99
N GLU A 241 -18.96 11.17 -12.55
CA GLU A 241 -17.56 11.58 -12.67
C GLU A 241 -17.19 12.01 -14.10
N GLY A 242 -18.14 12.01 -15.05
CA GLY A 242 -17.88 12.48 -16.41
C GLY A 242 -16.88 11.59 -17.17
N TRP A 243 -16.87 10.29 -16.90
CA TRP A 243 -16.03 9.34 -17.64
C TRP A 243 -16.59 9.12 -19.04
N ALA A 244 -15.77 9.34 -20.06
CA ALA A 244 -16.10 9.04 -21.45
C ALA A 244 -14.83 8.82 -22.28
N ALA A 245 -14.86 7.84 -23.20
CA ALA A 245 -13.78 7.58 -24.17
C ALA A 245 -12.37 7.50 -23.52
N GLY A 246 -12.26 6.83 -22.37
CA GLY A 246 -10.98 6.63 -21.69
C GLY A 246 -10.45 7.83 -20.91
N ARG A 247 -11.25 8.88 -20.69
CA ARG A 247 -10.84 10.07 -19.93
C ARG A 247 -11.96 10.62 -19.06
N TYR A 248 -11.58 11.44 -18.10
CA TYR A 248 -12.48 12.22 -17.26
C TYR A 248 -12.70 13.61 -17.87
N ASP A 249 -13.96 14.01 -17.98
CA ASP A 249 -14.38 15.32 -18.52
C ASP A 249 -15.38 15.99 -17.55
N GLU A 250 -14.95 17.10 -16.94
CA GLU A 250 -15.78 17.86 -16.00
C GLU A 250 -17.06 18.40 -16.64
N ALA A 251 -17.07 18.67 -17.94
CA ALA A 251 -18.26 19.15 -18.65
C ALA A 251 -19.35 18.09 -18.75
N LEU A 252 -18.99 16.80 -18.62
CA LEU A 252 -19.91 15.67 -18.66
C LEU A 252 -20.42 15.25 -17.27
N GLU A 253 -19.87 15.83 -16.20
CA GLU A 253 -20.27 15.52 -14.83
C GLU A 253 -21.69 16.02 -14.53
N ILE A 254 -22.51 15.12 -14.00
CA ILE A 254 -23.85 15.45 -13.55
C ILE A 254 -24.10 14.96 -12.12
N SER A 255 -25.05 15.59 -11.42
CA SER A 255 -25.44 15.18 -10.07
C SER A 255 -26.10 13.80 -10.07
N ASN A 256 -26.12 13.09 -8.94
CA ASN A 256 -26.81 11.80 -8.81
C ASN A 256 -28.29 11.89 -9.22
N LYS A 257 -28.96 13.00 -8.90
CA LYS A 257 -30.32 13.28 -9.37
C LYS A 257 -30.44 13.25 -10.89
N ARG A 258 -29.52 13.90 -11.61
CA ARG A 258 -29.52 13.91 -13.08
C ARG A 258 -29.05 12.56 -13.65
N ALA A 259 -28.10 11.89 -12.99
CA ALA A 259 -27.67 10.54 -13.35
C ALA A 259 -28.82 9.53 -13.24
N ALA A 260 -29.68 9.65 -12.21
CA ALA A 260 -30.86 8.80 -12.05
C ALA A 260 -31.82 8.91 -13.24
N VAL A 261 -32.07 10.14 -13.71
CA VAL A 261 -32.89 10.39 -14.90
C VAL A 261 -32.21 9.85 -16.16
N ARG A 262 -30.93 10.16 -16.36
CA ARG A 262 -30.15 9.75 -17.54
C ARG A 262 -30.07 8.24 -17.69
N ASN A 263 -29.80 7.53 -16.59
CA ASN A 263 -29.57 6.09 -16.58
C ASN A 263 -30.85 5.29 -16.31
N GLN A 264 -32.01 5.95 -16.23
CA GLN A 264 -33.30 5.33 -15.91
C GLN A 264 -33.27 4.50 -14.62
N ALA A 265 -32.48 4.94 -13.62
CA ALA A 265 -32.25 4.20 -12.38
C ALA A 265 -33.44 4.26 -11.40
N GLY A 266 -34.58 4.82 -11.81
CA GLY A 266 -35.77 5.02 -11.00
C GLY A 266 -35.65 6.22 -10.06
N SER A 267 -34.83 6.09 -9.01
CA SER A 267 -34.71 7.11 -7.95
C SER A 267 -33.28 7.65 -7.78
N GLU A 268 -33.16 8.83 -7.17
CA GLU A 268 -31.84 9.40 -6.79
C GLU A 268 -31.10 8.52 -5.78
N SER A 269 -31.81 7.84 -4.87
CA SER A 269 -31.22 6.89 -3.93
C SER A 269 -30.59 5.72 -4.68
N SER A 270 -31.32 5.16 -5.65
CA SER A 270 -30.83 4.05 -6.48
C SER A 270 -29.57 4.42 -7.27
N ALA A 271 -29.53 5.61 -7.87
CA ALA A 271 -28.34 6.10 -8.54
C ALA A 271 -27.17 6.34 -7.57
N THR A 272 -27.46 6.83 -6.36
CA THR A 272 -26.45 7.03 -5.32
C THR A 272 -25.85 5.71 -4.85
N ASP A 273 -26.68 4.69 -4.63
CA ASP A 273 -26.22 3.37 -4.20
C ASP A 273 -25.46 2.65 -5.32
N ALA A 274 -25.90 2.81 -6.57
CA ALA A 274 -25.20 2.34 -7.74
C ALA A 274 -23.80 2.96 -7.86
N TYR A 275 -23.71 4.29 -7.68
CA TYR A 275 -22.45 5.02 -7.66
C TYR A 275 -21.53 4.56 -6.51
N LYS A 276 -22.05 4.39 -5.29
CA LYS A 276 -21.28 3.89 -4.14
C LYS A 276 -20.70 2.49 -4.41
N ALA A 277 -21.47 1.62 -5.03
CA ALA A 277 -21.01 0.29 -5.41
C ALA A 277 -19.92 0.35 -6.48
N ALA A 278 -20.07 1.18 -7.52
CA ALA A 278 -19.01 1.38 -8.51
C ALA A 278 -17.73 1.97 -7.90
N PHE A 279 -17.88 2.96 -7.00
CA PHE A 279 -16.75 3.53 -6.24
C PHE A 279 -16.00 2.42 -5.50
N PHE A 280 -16.72 1.52 -4.84
CA PHE A 280 -16.13 0.38 -4.15
C PHE A 280 -15.37 -0.54 -5.11
N TYR A 281 -15.92 -0.87 -6.28
CA TYR A 281 -15.23 -1.74 -7.24
C TYR A 281 -13.97 -1.10 -7.82
N ILE A 282 -14.00 0.22 -8.04
CA ILE A 282 -12.86 0.95 -8.60
C ILE A 282 -11.76 1.10 -7.56
N PHE A 283 -12.06 1.58 -6.34
CA PHE A 283 -11.03 1.89 -5.34
C PHE A 283 -10.77 0.78 -4.32
N GLY A 284 -11.61 -0.25 -4.26
CA GLY A 284 -11.51 -1.32 -3.27
C GLY A 284 -11.89 -0.91 -1.84
N THR A 285 -12.49 0.28 -1.64
CA THR A 285 -12.88 0.81 -0.32
C THR A 285 -14.31 1.34 -0.32
N ALA A 286 -14.96 1.31 0.85
CA ALA A 286 -16.31 1.82 0.99
C ALA A 286 -16.39 3.31 0.68
N TYR A 287 -17.44 3.71 -0.01
CA TYR A 287 -17.66 5.11 -0.31
C TYR A 287 -17.90 5.91 0.98
N THR A 288 -17.10 6.95 1.18
CA THR A 288 -17.44 8.07 2.05
C THR A 288 -17.20 9.37 1.28
N PRO A 289 -17.96 10.45 1.57
CA PRO A 289 -17.72 11.75 0.95
C PRO A 289 -16.26 12.21 1.12
N ASP A 290 -15.68 12.01 2.31
CA ASP A 290 -14.29 12.36 2.61
C ASP A 290 -13.31 11.51 1.79
N MET A 291 -13.55 10.21 1.65
CA MET A 291 -12.70 9.31 0.84
C MET A 291 -12.79 9.66 -0.64
N ARG A 292 -13.99 9.99 -1.15
CA ARG A 292 -14.15 10.50 -2.52
C ARG A 292 -13.35 11.77 -2.69
N LEU A 293 -13.50 12.74 -1.80
CA LEU A 293 -12.75 13.99 -1.89
C LEU A 293 -11.24 13.73 -1.85
N LYS A 294 -10.75 12.86 -0.95
CA LYS A 294 -9.34 12.52 -0.84
C LYS A 294 -8.81 11.85 -2.11
N LEU A 295 -9.34 10.67 -2.46
CA LEU A 295 -8.85 9.88 -3.60
C LEU A 295 -9.08 10.61 -4.93
N HIS A 296 -10.23 11.26 -5.09
CA HIS A 296 -10.57 11.92 -6.34
C HIS A 296 -9.86 13.28 -6.47
N ALA A 297 -9.73 14.08 -5.41
CA ALA A 297 -9.01 15.35 -5.52
C ALA A 297 -7.51 15.14 -5.70
N GLU A 298 -6.92 14.20 -4.94
CA GLU A 298 -5.51 13.87 -5.10
C GLU A 298 -5.25 13.34 -6.50
N VAL A 299 -5.98 12.32 -6.97
CA VAL A 299 -5.67 11.68 -8.25
C VAL A 299 -6.11 12.51 -9.47
N ARG A 300 -7.22 13.25 -9.41
CA ARG A 300 -7.57 14.16 -10.52
C ARG A 300 -6.66 15.36 -10.63
N ALA A 301 -6.13 15.88 -9.52
CA ALA A 301 -5.10 16.90 -9.62
C ALA A 301 -3.95 16.41 -10.51
N TRP A 302 -3.60 15.13 -10.44
CA TRP A 302 -2.56 14.55 -11.30
C TRP A 302 -2.97 14.41 -12.77
N LEU A 303 -4.27 14.34 -13.08
CA LEU A 303 -4.78 14.35 -14.45
C LEU A 303 -4.75 15.75 -15.09
N LEU A 304 -4.71 16.81 -14.27
CA LEU A 304 -4.63 18.18 -14.76
C LEU A 304 -3.20 18.57 -15.17
N PRO A 305 -3.05 19.51 -16.13
CA PRO A 305 -1.77 20.16 -16.42
C PRO A 305 -1.14 20.73 -15.15
N ALA A 306 0.19 20.71 -15.06
CA ALA A 306 0.92 21.17 -13.87
C ALA A 306 0.49 22.57 -13.39
N ALA A 307 0.26 23.50 -14.32
CA ALA A 307 -0.19 24.86 -14.04
C ALA A 307 -1.59 24.96 -13.39
N GLU A 308 -2.44 23.93 -13.56
CA GLU A 308 -3.81 23.92 -13.06
C GLU A 308 -3.94 23.14 -11.73
N ARG A 309 -2.94 22.31 -11.37
CA ARG A 309 -3.00 21.42 -10.20
C ARG A 309 -3.12 22.20 -8.91
N ASP A 310 -2.28 23.21 -8.72
CA ASP A 310 -2.23 23.98 -7.46
C ASP A 310 -3.54 24.73 -7.23
N GLY A 311 -4.12 25.28 -8.31
CA GLY A 311 -5.44 25.91 -8.27
C GLY A 311 -6.56 24.92 -7.96
N TYR A 312 -6.49 23.69 -8.48
CA TYR A 312 -7.47 22.64 -8.21
C TYR A 312 -7.38 22.12 -6.77
N LEU A 313 -6.17 21.81 -6.29
CA LEU A 313 -5.92 21.36 -4.91
C LEU A 313 -6.31 22.43 -3.89
N SER A 314 -6.00 23.70 -4.15
CA SER A 314 -6.39 24.81 -3.26
C SER A 314 -7.91 24.98 -3.18
N ARG A 315 -8.62 24.92 -4.31
CA ARG A 315 -10.08 25.00 -4.35
C ARG A 315 -10.76 23.83 -3.64
N ASN A 316 -10.27 22.61 -3.86
CA ASN A 316 -10.89 21.41 -3.30
C ASN A 316 -10.48 21.12 -1.86
N GLY A 317 -9.25 21.46 -1.44
CA GLY A 317 -8.79 21.33 -0.07
C GLY A 317 -9.55 22.26 0.90
N LYS A 318 -9.85 23.50 0.47
CA LYS A 318 -10.71 24.42 1.23
C LYS A 318 -12.15 23.93 1.33
N LYS A 319 -12.66 23.28 0.28
CA LYS A 319 -14.01 22.72 0.26
C LYS A 319 -14.14 21.51 1.17
N ALA A 320 -13.15 20.60 1.17
CA ALA A 320 -13.12 19.44 2.06
C ALA A 320 -13.11 19.87 3.54
N THR A 321 -12.25 20.80 3.92
CA THR A 321 -12.21 21.32 5.30
C THR A 321 -13.50 22.02 5.72
N SER A 322 -14.14 22.79 4.81
CA SER A 322 -15.44 23.41 5.06
C SER A 322 -16.56 22.38 5.23
N ASP A 323 -16.64 21.37 4.36
CA ASP A 323 -17.70 20.37 4.38
C ASP A 323 -17.55 19.40 5.56
N SER A 324 -16.33 18.96 5.90
CA SER A 324 -16.06 18.16 7.10
C SER A 324 -16.40 18.93 8.39
N ASN A 325 -16.10 20.24 8.44
CA ASN A 325 -16.51 21.10 9.58
C ASN A 325 -18.03 21.29 9.66
N ARG A 326 -18.73 21.31 8.52
CA ARG A 326 -20.19 21.40 8.47
C ARG A 326 -20.87 20.09 8.88
N ALA A 327 -20.29 18.94 8.53
CA ALA A 327 -20.77 17.62 8.91
C ALA A 327 -20.56 17.33 10.41
N ARG A 328 -19.52 17.91 11.03
CA ARG A 328 -19.24 17.79 12.47
C ARG A 328 -20.07 18.71 13.37
N ARG A 329 -20.79 19.71 12.83
CA ARG A 329 -21.69 20.53 13.64
C ARG A 329 -23.00 19.76 13.86
N PRO A 330 -23.35 19.38 15.10
CA PRO A 330 -24.64 18.77 15.36
C PRO A 330 -25.75 19.73 14.93
N ARG A 331 -26.58 19.31 13.97
CA ARG A 331 -27.79 20.05 13.61
C ARG A 331 -28.79 19.89 14.75
N GLY A 332 -28.95 20.95 15.55
CA GLY A 332 -30.11 21.17 16.42
C GLY A 332 -30.35 20.08 17.48
N GLY A 333 -29.73 20.25 18.64
CA GLY A 333 -30.00 19.43 19.82
C GLY A 333 -30.02 20.22 21.12
N GLN A 334 -30.33 21.53 21.09
CA GLN A 334 -30.46 22.33 22.32
C GLN A 334 -31.86 22.28 22.94
N ASP A 335 -32.90 21.87 22.20
CA ASP A 335 -34.29 21.86 22.74
C ASP A 335 -34.81 20.47 23.15
N ALA A 336 -34.06 19.39 22.93
CA ALA A 336 -34.49 18.03 23.28
C ALA A 336 -33.95 17.53 24.64
N ALA A 337 -32.97 18.21 25.23
CA ALA A 337 -32.36 17.81 26.51
C ALA A 337 -33.15 18.26 27.75
N ALA A 338 -34.18 19.10 27.60
CA ALA A 338 -34.96 19.65 28.72
C ALA A 338 -36.17 18.79 29.15
N LYS A 339 -36.36 17.58 28.61
CA LYS A 339 -37.57 16.78 28.87
C LYS A 339 -37.34 15.35 29.38
N TRP A 340 -36.11 15.00 29.77
CA TRP A 340 -35.77 13.64 30.20
C TRP A 340 -35.10 13.55 31.59
N VAL A 341 -35.15 14.60 32.41
CA VAL A 341 -34.59 14.59 33.77
C VAL A 341 -35.57 15.17 34.80
N THR A 342 -36.78 14.62 34.82
CA THR A 342 -37.67 14.67 35.98
C THR A 342 -38.40 13.34 36.04
N ASP A 343 -37.71 12.31 36.53
CA ASP A 343 -38.28 11.13 37.20
C ASP A 343 -37.14 10.15 37.52
N ALA A 344 -36.36 10.48 38.55
CA ALA A 344 -35.64 9.51 39.37
C ALA A 344 -35.09 10.28 40.58
N GLY A 345 -35.73 10.09 41.72
CA GLY A 345 -35.32 10.69 42.97
C GLY A 345 -34.05 10.07 43.54
N GLY A 346 -33.29 10.91 44.24
CA GLY A 346 -32.81 10.59 45.58
C GLY A 346 -31.43 9.94 45.70
N LEU A 347 -30.70 10.46 46.70
CA LEU A 347 -29.37 10.07 47.20
C LEU A 347 -28.24 10.62 46.31
N GLY A 348 -27.54 11.72 46.66
CA GLY A 348 -27.06 12.14 47.97
C GLY A 348 -25.60 11.71 48.10
N GLY A 349 -24.66 12.66 48.07
CA GLY A 349 -23.24 12.37 48.28
C GLY A 349 -22.32 13.48 47.77
N ASP A 350 -21.67 14.14 48.72
CA ASP A 350 -20.86 15.34 48.61
C ASP A 350 -19.57 15.23 47.80
N SER A 351 -19.22 16.38 47.21
CA SER A 351 -17.90 17.04 47.19
C SER A 351 -16.64 16.20 47.00
N LEU A 352 -15.89 16.47 45.93
CA LEU A 352 -14.45 16.79 46.02
C LEU A 352 -13.99 17.58 44.79
N SER A 353 -13.25 18.62 45.11
CA SER A 353 -12.62 19.65 44.29
C SER A 353 -11.36 19.16 43.57
N GLU A 354 -10.97 19.93 42.55
CA GLU A 354 -9.60 20.13 42.04
C GLU A 354 -8.80 18.90 41.58
N ASP A 355 -8.57 18.79 40.26
CA ASP A 355 -7.19 18.80 39.76
C ASP A 355 -7.14 19.10 38.26
N ARG A 356 -6.61 20.29 37.95
CA ARG A 356 -6.15 20.70 36.63
C ARG A 356 -4.62 20.69 36.66
N ALA A 357 -4.00 19.62 36.19
CA ALA A 357 -2.61 19.65 35.74
C ALA A 357 -2.28 18.43 34.86
N SER A 358 -1.39 18.65 33.89
CA SER A 358 -0.58 17.64 33.20
C SER A 358 -1.21 16.89 32.02
N GLN A 359 -1.37 17.60 30.90
CA GLN A 359 -1.17 17.02 29.57
C GLN A 359 0.13 17.56 28.99
N ASP A 360 1.25 16.92 29.33
CA ASP A 360 2.51 17.10 28.63
C ASP A 360 2.39 16.48 27.23
N ARG A 361 2.49 17.34 26.22
CA ARG A 361 2.69 16.92 24.83
C ARG A 361 4.17 16.58 24.66
N PHE A 362 4.47 15.30 24.57
CA PHE A 362 5.76 14.82 24.10
C PHE A 362 5.84 15.06 22.58
N THR A 363 6.44 16.17 22.18
CA THR A 363 7.00 16.31 20.83
C THR A 363 8.49 15.98 20.92
N PRO A 364 9.00 14.96 20.20
CA PRO A 364 10.44 14.73 20.12
C PRO A 364 11.07 16.02 19.58
N ARG A 365 11.94 16.62 20.39
CA ARG A 365 12.70 17.79 19.98
C ARG A 365 13.90 17.23 19.21
N GLU A 366 13.78 17.15 17.88
CA GLU A 366 14.90 16.75 17.02
C GLU A 366 16.10 17.65 17.34
N ASP A 367 17.24 17.04 17.65
CA ASP A 367 18.46 17.77 17.94
C ASP A 367 18.94 18.43 16.62
N PRO A 368 18.99 19.78 16.54
CA PRO A 368 19.45 20.48 15.35
C PRO A 368 20.89 20.11 14.96
N VAL A 369 21.68 19.57 15.90
CA VAL A 369 23.04 19.09 15.63
C VAL A 369 23.01 17.73 14.91
N GLU A 370 22.10 16.82 15.26
CA GLU A 370 21.98 15.51 14.60
C GLU A 370 21.42 15.65 13.17
N THR A 371 20.43 16.51 12.98
CA THR A 371 19.85 16.77 11.65
C THR A 371 20.86 17.40 10.69
N ALA A 372 21.74 18.29 11.17
CA ALA A 372 22.83 18.85 10.36
C ALA A 372 23.91 17.80 10.00
N LYS A 373 24.23 16.89 10.92
CA LYS A 373 25.18 15.79 10.67
C LYS A 373 24.64 14.80 9.62
N LEU A 374 23.36 14.44 9.70
CA LEU A 374 22.68 13.58 8.72
C LEU A 374 22.66 14.21 7.32
N ALA A 375 22.38 15.52 7.22
CA ALA A 375 22.38 16.23 5.95
C ALA A 375 23.77 16.27 5.28
N GLU A 376 24.84 16.43 6.06
CA GLU A 376 26.21 16.41 5.53
C GLU A 376 26.66 14.99 5.16
N LEU A 377 26.23 13.97 5.91
CA LEU A 377 26.46 12.55 5.56
C LEU A 377 25.79 12.21 4.21
N GLU A 378 24.53 12.61 4.02
CA GLU A 378 23.78 12.37 2.78
C GLU A 378 24.46 13.04 1.57
N LYS A 379 24.98 14.25 1.76
CA LYS A 379 25.73 14.98 0.73
C LYS A 379 27.03 14.27 0.35
N ARG A 380 27.77 13.75 1.33
CA ARG A 380 29.03 12.98 1.10
C ARG A 380 28.77 11.67 0.37
N VAL A 381 27.69 10.96 0.74
CA VAL A 381 27.28 9.72 0.06
C VAL A 381 26.90 10.00 -1.40
N ARG A 382 26.09 11.04 -1.68
CA ARG A 382 25.74 11.40 -3.07
C ARG A 382 26.97 11.78 -3.91
N ALA A 383 27.93 12.50 -3.34
CA ALA A 383 29.18 12.84 -4.04
C ALA A 383 29.98 11.57 -4.39
N ALA A 384 30.14 10.65 -3.43
CA ALA A 384 30.83 9.38 -3.67
C ALA A 384 30.13 8.48 -4.70
N LEU A 385 28.79 8.44 -4.69
CA LEU A 385 28.00 7.73 -5.70
C LEU A 385 28.17 8.32 -7.10
N SER A 386 28.32 9.64 -7.22
CA SER A 386 28.50 10.31 -8.52
C SER A 386 29.88 10.09 -9.16
N GLU A 387 30.90 9.78 -8.36
CA GLU A 387 32.25 9.45 -8.85
C GLU A 387 32.38 8.00 -9.33
N CYS A 388 31.45 7.13 -8.91
CA CYS A 388 31.44 5.74 -9.31
C CYS A 388 30.54 5.52 -10.53
N GLY A 389 31.14 5.38 -11.72
CA GLY A 389 30.42 4.95 -12.93
C GLY A 389 29.80 3.54 -12.81
N SER A 390 29.09 3.08 -13.84
CA SER A 390 28.20 1.89 -13.80
C SER A 390 28.88 0.53 -14.11
N ASP A 391 30.03 0.21 -13.52
CA ASP A 391 30.79 -1.04 -13.74
C ASP A 391 30.76 -1.95 -12.48
N ALA A 392 30.90 -3.27 -12.62
CA ALA A 392 30.99 -4.23 -11.50
C ALA A 392 32.10 -3.91 -10.46
N ALA A 393 33.17 -3.21 -10.86
CA ALA A 393 34.19 -2.66 -9.95
C ALA A 393 33.67 -1.55 -9.02
N THR A 394 32.42 -1.11 -9.23
CA THR A 394 31.76 -0.06 -8.45
C THR A 394 31.34 -0.53 -7.08
N ALA A 395 31.03 -1.82 -6.86
CA ALA A 395 30.65 -2.30 -5.52
C ALA A 395 31.81 -2.20 -4.52
N ASP A 396 33.01 -2.63 -4.91
CA ASP A 396 34.21 -2.54 -4.07
C ASP A 396 34.67 -1.09 -3.88
N ARG A 397 34.52 -0.24 -4.91
CA ARG A 397 34.76 1.21 -4.79
C ARG A 397 33.73 1.90 -3.91
N LEU A 398 32.45 1.52 -3.98
CA LEU A 398 31.40 2.04 -3.10
C LEU A 398 31.70 1.68 -1.65
N SER A 399 32.02 0.42 -1.38
CA SER A 399 32.39 -0.03 -0.04
C SER A 399 33.63 0.71 0.47
N ALA A 400 34.67 0.86 -0.35
CA ALA A 400 35.87 1.61 0.02
C ALA A 400 35.62 3.11 0.24
N LEU A 401 34.72 3.72 -0.54
CA LEU A 401 34.36 5.13 -0.41
C LEU A 401 33.43 5.38 0.77
N LEU A 402 32.46 4.51 1.04
CA LEU A 402 31.60 4.57 2.21
C LEU A 402 32.42 4.38 3.50
N ASN A 403 33.36 3.43 3.51
CA ASN A 403 34.30 3.25 4.62
C ASN A 403 35.28 4.43 4.82
N ARG A 404 35.47 5.28 3.79
CA ARG A 404 36.22 6.54 3.88
C ARG A 404 35.34 7.73 4.27
N ALA A 405 34.07 7.71 3.87
CA ALA A 405 33.13 8.79 4.06
C ALA A 405 32.44 8.75 5.43
N ILE A 406 32.46 7.61 6.10
CA ILE A 406 31.81 7.40 7.39
C ILE A 406 32.86 6.85 8.34
N SER A 407 33.16 7.58 9.42
CA SER A 407 34.08 7.04 10.44
C SER A 407 33.43 5.84 11.15
N PRO A 408 34.22 4.89 11.70
CA PRO A 408 33.67 3.80 12.50
C PRO A 408 32.74 4.28 13.61
N ASP A 409 33.07 5.40 14.26
CA ASP A 409 32.26 6.03 15.31
C ASP A 409 30.93 6.60 14.77
N GLU A 410 30.91 7.16 13.56
CA GLU A 410 29.68 7.62 12.90
C GLU A 410 28.76 6.44 12.53
N LEU A 411 29.36 5.31 12.15
CA LEU A 411 28.64 4.07 11.79
C LEU A 411 28.09 3.38 13.05
N GLU A 412 28.83 3.39 14.16
CA GLU A 412 28.38 2.96 15.48
C GLU A 412 27.24 3.87 16.00
N SER A 413 27.35 5.19 15.85
CA SER A 413 26.31 6.13 16.25
C SER A 413 25.01 5.96 15.44
N VAL A 414 25.12 5.59 14.15
CA VAL A 414 23.97 5.19 13.32
C VAL A 414 23.37 3.88 13.83
N ARG A 415 24.20 2.87 14.13
CA ARG A 415 23.73 1.59 14.70
C ARG A 415 23.01 1.77 16.04
N ASP A 416 23.56 2.59 16.93
CA ASP A 416 22.96 2.92 18.23
C ASP A 416 21.65 3.71 18.07
N HIS A 417 21.61 4.70 17.18
CA HIS A 417 20.39 5.46 16.87
C HIS A 417 19.27 4.57 16.33
N PHE A 418 19.62 3.51 15.60
CA PHE A 418 18.67 2.53 15.06
C PHE A 418 18.50 1.27 15.92
N GLY A 419 19.10 1.20 17.12
CA GLY A 419 18.95 0.08 18.05
C GLY A 419 19.56 -1.24 17.57
N LEU A 420 20.53 -1.20 16.66
CA LEU A 420 21.25 -2.38 16.17
C LEU A 420 22.36 -2.73 17.15
N GLY A 421 22.07 -3.66 18.08
CA GLY A 421 22.97 -4.00 19.18
C GLY A 421 24.38 -4.42 18.75
N ARG A 422 25.36 -4.17 19.64
CA ARG A 422 26.76 -4.56 19.48
C ARG A 422 26.89 -6.08 19.32
N THR A 423 27.50 -6.51 18.21
CA THR A 423 28.00 -7.89 18.08
C THR A 423 29.16 -8.06 19.04
N GLY A 424 28.99 -8.93 20.04
CA GLY A 424 29.85 -9.00 21.22
C GLY A 424 31.30 -9.38 20.94
N GLU A 425 32.22 -8.58 21.50
CA GLU A 425 33.62 -8.94 21.74
C GLU A 425 34.00 -8.89 23.23
N ASP A 426 33.06 -8.62 24.14
CA ASP A 426 33.32 -8.59 25.58
C ASP A 426 32.63 -9.76 26.30
N ALA A 427 33.23 -10.95 26.22
CA ALA A 427 32.98 -12.02 27.18
C ALA A 427 34.21 -12.93 27.35
N GLY A 428 35.03 -12.60 28.34
CA GLY A 428 35.77 -13.60 29.14
C GLY A 428 37.25 -13.77 28.83
N SER A 429 38.09 -12.99 29.51
CA SER A 429 39.46 -13.43 29.82
C SER A 429 39.40 -14.62 30.78
N PRO A 430 40.08 -15.75 30.51
CA PRO A 430 40.18 -16.86 31.45
C PRO A 430 41.15 -16.49 32.57
N SER A 431 40.71 -16.66 33.81
CA SER A 431 41.55 -16.61 35.01
C SER A 431 42.55 -17.76 35.03
N ASP A 432 43.80 -17.44 35.37
CA ASP A 432 44.93 -18.36 35.56
C ASP A 432 44.64 -19.52 36.53
N PRO A 433 45.31 -20.67 36.37
CA PRO A 433 45.19 -21.81 37.27
C PRO A 433 46.20 -21.74 38.43
N ASP A 434 45.71 -21.98 39.65
CA ASP A 434 46.47 -22.53 40.78
C ASP A 434 45.90 -23.91 41.16
#